data_AF-A0A945I516-F1
#
_entry.id   AF-A0A945I516-F1
#
_cell.length_a   1.000
_cell.length_b   1.000
_cell.length_c   1.000
_cell.angle_alpha   90.00
_cell.angle_beta   90.00
_cell.angle_gamma   90.00
#
_symmetry.space_group_name_H-M   'P 1'
#
loop_
_entity.id
_entity.type
_entity.pdbx_description
1 polymer ?
#
loop_
_entity_poly.entity_id
_entity_poly.type
_entity_poly.pdbx_seq_one_letter_code
_entity_poly.pdbx_strand_id
1 'polypeptide(L)' 'MTGVWTAAQPDDDQGQKAYINVRLLDPASGLDIVCDAKGGLLTAGEEIVEFGANIFKDGTP' A
#
# COMPACT_ATOMS: atom_id res chain seq x y z
N MET A 1 2.42 5.98 -32.63
CA MET A 1 1.62 6.56 -31.52
C MET A 1 2.62 7.06 -30.49
N THR A 2 2.85 8.38 -30.40
CA THR A 2 3.67 8.99 -29.35
C THR A 2 2.72 9.54 -28.29
N GLY A 3 2.46 8.76 -27.24
CA GLY A 3 1.75 9.26 -26.07
C GLY A 3 2.64 10.25 -25.33
N VAL A 4 2.11 11.43 -25.03
CA VAL A 4 2.73 12.35 -24.06
C VAL A 4 2.51 11.73 -22.68
N TRP A 5 3.52 11.05 -22.17
CA TRP A 5 3.52 10.56 -20.79
C TRP A 5 3.94 11.72 -19.89
N THR A 6 2.98 12.33 -19.20
CA THR A 6 3.29 13.22 -18.07
C THR A 6 3.96 12.37 -17.00
N ALA A 7 5.13 12.81 -16.50
CA ALA A 7 5.73 12.17 -15.34
C ALA A 7 4.70 12.14 -14.20
N ALA A 8 4.53 10.99 -13.55
CA ALA A 8 3.69 10.92 -12.35
C ALA A 8 4.20 11.98 -11.36
N GLN A 9 3.29 12.82 -10.87
CA GLN A 9 3.63 13.69 -9.74
C GLN A 9 3.92 12.78 -8.56
N PRO A 10 5.03 12.99 -7.82
CA PRO A 10 5.29 12.20 -6.62
C PRO A 10 4.14 12.42 -5.63
N ASP A 11 3.61 11.31 -5.12
CA ASP A 11 2.43 11.25 -4.26
C ASP A 11 2.71 11.67 -2.80
N ASP A 12 3.76 12.45 -2.57
CA ASP A 12 4.31 12.81 -1.25
C ASP A 12 3.29 13.47 -0.29
N ASP A 13 2.18 14.01 -0.82
CA ASP A 13 1.16 14.72 -0.05
C ASP A 13 -0.19 13.95 0.05
N GLN A 14 -0.23 12.66 -0.34
CA GLN A 14 -1.50 11.89 -0.40
C GLN A 14 -1.96 11.29 0.94
N GLY A 15 -1.27 11.54 2.05
CA GLY A 15 -1.59 10.98 3.36
C GLY A 15 -1.45 9.45 3.41
N GLN A 16 -1.78 8.86 4.56
CA GLN A 16 -1.76 7.40 4.71
C GLN A 16 -3.03 6.77 4.13
N LYS A 17 -2.90 5.58 3.51
CA LYS A 17 -4.03 4.84 2.96
C LYS A 17 -4.01 3.39 3.42
N ALA A 18 -5.13 2.94 3.97
CA ALA A 18 -5.33 1.55 4.37
C ALA A 18 -6.11 0.77 3.29
N TYR A 19 -5.55 -0.35 2.85
CA TYR A 19 -6.19 -1.32 1.99
C TYR A 19 -6.54 -2.58 2.78
N ILE A 20 -7.80 -3.00 2.74
CA ILE A 20 -8.31 -4.21 3.41
C ILE A 20 -8.77 -5.23 2.37
N ASN A 21 -8.76 -6.51 2.73
CA ASN A 21 -9.11 -7.63 1.83
C ASN A 21 -8.22 -7.67 0.56
N VAL A 22 -6.92 -7.43 0.74
CA VAL A 22 -5.92 -7.44 -0.34
C VAL A 22 -4.94 -8.60 -0.16
N ARG A 23 -4.18 -8.92 -1.21
CA ARG A 23 -3.08 -9.88 -1.13
C ARG A 23 -1.79 -9.17 -1.55
N LEU A 24 -0.80 -9.18 -0.67
CA LEU A 24 0.52 -8.64 -0.97
C LEU A 24 1.39 -9.77 -1.54
N LEU A 25 1.78 -9.60 -2.80
CA LEU A 25 2.63 -10.53 -3.53
C LEU A 25 3.93 -9.79 -3.89
N ASP A 26 5.06 -10.28 -3.40
CA ASP A 26 6.39 -9.82 -3.82
C ASP A 26 7.20 -11.02 -4.35
N PRO A 27 7.26 -11.22 -5.67
CA PRO A 27 8.00 -12.32 -6.29
C PRO A 27 9.52 -12.27 -6.05
N ALA A 28 10.09 -11.09 -5.79
CA ALA A 28 11.53 -10.95 -5.61
C ALA A 28 11.96 -11.51 -4.25
N SER A 29 11.16 -11.27 -3.20
CA SER A 29 11.37 -11.87 -1.88
C SER A 29 10.66 -13.21 -1.68
N GLY A 30 9.71 -13.56 -2.57
CA GLY A 30 8.82 -14.71 -2.41
C GLY A 30 7.69 -14.48 -1.40
N LEU A 31 7.41 -13.22 -1.04
CA LEU A 31 6.33 -12.86 -0.13
C LEU A 31 4.97 -13.15 -0.77
N ASP A 32 4.11 -13.81 -0.01
CA ASP A 32 2.72 -14.06 -0.39
C ASP A 32 1.85 -14.04 0.87
N ILE A 33 1.21 -12.90 1.12
CA ILE A 33 0.42 -12.68 2.33
C ILE A 33 -0.98 -12.21 1.98
N VAL A 34 -1.97 -12.90 2.54
CA VAL A 34 -3.37 -12.46 2.52
C VAL A 34 -3.59 -11.47 3.67
N CYS A 35 -3.97 -10.24 3.32
CA CYS A 35 -4.34 -9.20 4.26
C CYS A 35 -5.88 -9.12 4.32
N ASP A 36 -6.49 -9.79 5.30
CA ASP A 36 -7.95 -9.86 5.49
C ASP A 36 -8.47 -8.75 6.42
N ALA A 37 -9.76 -8.76 6.77
CA ALA A 37 -10.39 -7.73 7.63
C ALA A 37 -9.80 -7.60 9.06
N LYS A 38 -8.91 -8.49 9.49
CA LYS A 38 -8.18 -8.37 10.77
C LYS A 38 -6.81 -7.72 10.62
N GLY A 39 -6.46 -7.31 9.40
CA GLY A 39 -5.25 -6.58 9.07
C GLY A 39 -5.41 -5.84 7.74
N GLY A 40 -4.30 -5.43 7.15
CA GLY A 40 -4.35 -4.76 5.85
C GLY A 40 -2.97 -4.40 5.34
N LEU A 41 -2.95 -3.54 4.33
CA LEU A 41 -1.75 -2.90 3.82
C LEU A 41 -1.89 -1.40 4.05
N LEU A 42 -0.93 -0.79 4.73
CA LEU A 42 -0.85 0.64 4.95
C LEU A 42 0.23 1.21 4.04
N THR A 43 -0.12 2.22 3.25
CA THR A 43 0.83 2.96 2.42
C THR A 43 0.90 4.43 2.83
N ALA A 44 2.05 5.06 2.58
CA ALA A 44 2.24 6.50 2.64
C ALA A 44 2.83 6.93 1.28
N GLY A 45 1.99 7.52 0.42
CA GLY A 45 2.34 7.72 -0.98
C GLY A 45 2.68 6.40 -1.67
N GLU A 46 3.92 6.29 -2.15
CA GLU A 46 4.44 5.14 -2.90
C GLU A 46 5.11 4.07 -1.99
N GLU A 47 5.25 4.34 -0.69
CA GLU A 47 5.85 3.39 0.26
C GLU A 47 4.80 2.53 0.96
N ILE A 48 5.12 1.24 1.14
CA ILE A 48 4.43 0.35 2.08
C ILE A 48 5.06 0.57 3.46
N VAL A 49 4.30 1.09 4.42
CA VAL A 49 4.80 1.43 5.76
C VAL A 49 4.44 0.39 6.83
N GLU A 50 3.36 -0.38 6.64
CA GLU A 50 2.98 -1.48 7.53
C GLU A 50 2.05 -2.45 6.78
N PHE A 51 2.08 -3.74 7.12
CA PHE A 51 1.08 -4.72 6.70
C PHE A 51 0.77 -5.72 7.82
N GLY A 52 -0.44 -6.28 7.81
CA GLY A 52 -0.92 -7.21 8.84
C GLY A 52 -1.84 -6.54 9.87
N ALA A 53 -1.92 -7.12 11.07
CA ALA A 53 -2.95 -6.76 12.07
C ALA A 53 -2.77 -5.38 12.70
N ASN A 54 -1.58 -4.79 12.60
CA ASN A 54 -1.20 -3.58 13.33
C ASN A 54 -1.46 -2.28 12.56
N ILE A 55 -1.99 -2.33 11.33
CA ILE A 55 -2.15 -1.13 10.49
C ILE A 55 -3.09 -0.07 11.08
N PHE A 56 -3.91 -0.42 12.08
CA PHE A 56 -4.84 0.48 12.76
C PHE A 56 -4.45 0.77 14.22
N LYS A 57 -3.24 0.41 14.66
CA LYS A 57 -2.81 0.58 16.06
C LYS A 57 -2.79 2.05 16.51
N ASP A 58 -2.55 2.96 15.58
CA ASP A 58 -2.45 4.41 15.83
C ASP A 58 -3.75 5.16 15.44
N GLY A 59 -4.84 4.43 15.15
CA GLY A 59 -6.10 4.96 14.64
C GLY A 59 -6.36 4.58 13.18
N THR A 60 -7.46 5.07 12.63
CA THR A 60 -7.79 4.90 11.19
C THR A 60 -7.23 6.08 10.39
N PRO A 61 -6.47 5.82 9.30
CA PRO A 61 -6.06 6.86 8.36
C PRO A 61 -7.24 7.61 7.72
#